data_AF-A0A382SAS3-F1
#
_entry.id   AF-A0A382SAS3-F1
#
_cell.length_a   1.000
_cell.length_b   1.000
_cell.length_c   1.000
_cell.angle_alpha   90.00
_cell.angle_beta   90.00
_cell.angle_gamma   90.00
#
_symmetry.space_group_name_H-M   'P 1'
#
loop_
_entity.id
_entity.type
_entity.pdbx_description
1 polymer ?
#
loop_
_entity_poly.entity_id
_entity_poly.type
_entity_poly.pdbx_seq_one_letter_code
_entity_poly.pdbx_strand_id
1 'polypeptide(L)'
;MAGTGATFEARYWGRDLKIVCVEKANIDRSGAVAQGLYAINCYMGMQWNENQPEDHVRYARNDLMGLVREDLGFDMARHVDSTVHMFDEW
;
A
#
# COMPACT_ATOMS: atom_id res chain seq x y z
N MET A 1 6.43 6.58 -1.27
CA MET A 1 5.36 5.59 -0.96
C MET A 1 5.56 4.31 -1.76
N ALA A 2 5.10 4.19 -3.01
CA ALA A 2 5.21 2.93 -3.75
C ALA A 2 6.67 2.45 -3.94
N GLY A 3 7.57 3.34 -4.36
CA GLY A 3 8.99 3.00 -4.53
C GLY A 3 9.72 2.61 -3.24
N THR A 4 9.37 3.24 -2.11
CA THR A 4 9.95 2.89 -0.80
C THR A 4 9.43 1.53 -0.31
N GLY A 5 8.15 1.22 -0.52
CA GLY A 5 7.60 -0.12 -0.23
C GLY A 5 8.24 -1.22 -1.09
N ALA A 6 8.41 -0.98 -2.39
CA ALA A 6 9.10 -1.92 -3.28
C ALA A 6 10.56 -2.15 -2.85
N THR A 7 11.27 -1.09 -2.45
CA THR A 7 12.66 -1.20 -1.99
C THR A 7 12.77 -1.97 -0.67
N PHE A 8 11.84 -1.72 0.25
CA PHE A 8 11.74 -2.43 1.53
C PHE A 8 11.56 -3.94 1.31
N GLU A 9 10.54 -4.32 0.56
CA GLU A 9 10.21 -5.74 0.33
C GLU A 9 11.27 -6.43 -0.54
N ALA A 10 11.80 -5.73 -1.55
CA ALA A 10 12.90 -6.24 -2.36
C ALA A 10 14.15 -6.52 -1.52
N ARG A 11 14.42 -5.74 -0.47
CA ARG A 11 15.58 -5.96 0.43
C ARG A 11 15.45 -7.26 1.22
N TYR A 12 14.23 -7.63 1.60
CA TYR A 12 13.97 -8.90 2.28
C TYR A 12 14.22 -10.10 1.34
N TRP A 13 13.59 -10.11 0.16
CA TRP A 13 13.69 -11.24 -0.77
C TRP A 13 14.98 -11.29 -1.58
N GLY A 14 15.54 -10.12 -1.88
CA GLY A 14 16.71 -9.97 -2.73
C GLY A 14 17.99 -10.52 -2.10
N ARG A 15 18.06 -10.68 -0.77
CA ARG A 15 19.24 -11.23 -0.07
C ARG A 15 20.53 -10.57 -0.57
N ASP A 16 21.47 -11.32 -1.12
CA ASP A 16 22.77 -10.79 -1.55
C ASP A 16 22.72 -9.97 -2.85
N LEU A 17 21.55 -9.80 -3.46
CA LEU A 17 21.39 -8.99 -4.66
C LEU A 17 21.53 -7.49 -4.34
N LYS A 18 22.12 -6.78 -5.31
CA LYS A 18 22.22 -5.32 -5.30
C LYS A 18 20.88 -4.70 -5.69
N ILE A 19 20.30 -3.92 -4.79
CA ILE A 19 19.04 -3.19 -4.99
C ILE A 19 19.37 -1.70 -5.07
N VAL A 20 18.89 -1.05 -6.12
CA VAL A 20 19.15 0.38 -6.37
C VAL A 20 17.81 1.10 -6.47
N CYS A 21 17.60 2.07 -5.58
CA CYS A 21 16.49 3.01 -5.66
C CYS A 21 17.01 4.33 -6.23
N VAL A 22 16.35 4.86 -7.27
CA VAL A 22 16.70 6.14 -7.89
C VAL A 22 15.53 7.10 -7.68
N GLU A 23 15.82 8.25 -7.07
CA GLU A 23 14.86 9.30 -6.77
C GLU A 23 15.38 10.62 -7.36
N LYS A 24 14.50 11.43 -7.96
CA LYS A 24 14.87 12.71 -8.58
C LYS A 24 15.09 13.82 -7.54
N ALA A 25 14.47 13.67 -6.37
CA ALA A 25 14.54 14.61 -5.25
C ALA A 25 15.22 13.97 -4.03
N ASN A 26 15.02 14.54 -2.84
CA ASN A 26 15.44 13.92 -1.59
C ASN A 26 14.34 12.99 -1.07
N ILE A 27 14.64 11.71 -0.92
CA ILE A 27 13.67 10.67 -0.54
C ILE A 27 13.00 10.91 0.82
N ASP A 28 13.64 11.67 1.71
CA ASP A 28 13.10 12.05 3.02
C ASP A 28 11.75 12.80 2.91
N ARG A 29 11.57 13.60 1.84
CA ARG A 29 10.39 14.44 1.63
C ARG A 29 9.88 14.47 0.18
N SER A 30 10.34 13.59 -0.69
CA SER A 30 9.90 13.54 -2.09
C SER A 30 8.46 13.02 -2.24
N GLY A 31 7.74 13.52 -3.26
CA GLY A 31 6.44 12.97 -3.68
C GLY A 31 5.24 13.49 -2.90
N ALA A 32 4.10 12.79 -3.03
CA ALA A 32 2.79 13.27 -2.55
C ALA A 32 2.68 13.42 -1.02
N VAL A 33 3.57 12.77 -0.25
CA VAL A 33 3.54 12.78 1.22
C VAL A 33 4.59 13.74 1.80
N ALA A 34 5.11 14.67 1.00
CA ALA A 34 6.11 15.66 1.44
C ALA A 34 5.69 16.41 2.72
N GLN A 35 4.41 16.82 2.79
CA GLN A 35 3.85 17.56 3.93
C GLN A 35 3.31 16.64 5.04
N GLY A 36 3.35 15.33 4.85
CA GLY A 36 2.59 14.36 5.65
C GLY A 36 1.15 14.22 5.17
N LEU A 37 0.38 13.37 5.88
CA LEU A 37 -1.03 13.11 5.67
C LEU A 37 -1.74 13.06 7.03
N TYR A 38 -3.03 13.39 7.06
CA TYR A 38 -3.85 13.35 8.28
C TYR A 38 -4.58 12.02 8.47
N ALA A 39 -4.57 11.13 7.48
CA ALA A 39 -5.26 9.85 7.52
C ALA A 39 -4.59 8.81 6.61
N ILE A 40 -4.83 7.53 6.91
CA ILE A 40 -4.57 6.40 6.02
C ILE A 40 -5.90 6.01 5.37
N ASN A 41 -6.03 6.23 4.06
CA ASN A 41 -7.31 6.08 3.37
C ASN A 41 -7.69 4.63 3.04
N CYS A 42 -6.74 3.69 3.14
CA CYS A 42 -6.98 2.29 2.81
C CYS A 42 -6.54 1.41 3.98
N TYR A 43 -7.52 0.93 4.73
CA TYR A 43 -7.33 0.02 5.85
C TYR A 43 -8.65 -0.74 6.06
N MET A 44 -8.59 -2.06 5.99
CA MET A 44 -9.79 -2.91 6.04
C MET A 44 -10.26 -3.13 7.48
N GLY A 45 -9.33 -3.13 8.44
CA GLY A 45 -9.64 -3.45 9.83
C GLY A 45 -9.95 -4.94 10.01
N MET A 46 -9.31 -5.81 9.21
CA MET A 46 -9.61 -7.26 9.18
C MET A 46 -9.43 -7.92 10.55
N GLN A 47 -8.47 -7.45 11.36
CA GLN A 47 -8.24 -7.97 12.72
C GLN A 47 -9.42 -7.73 13.69
N TRP A 48 -10.26 -6.73 13.42
CA TRP A 48 -11.50 -6.47 14.16
C TRP A 48 -12.75 -6.87 13.38
N ASN A 49 -12.57 -7.60 12.27
CA ASN A 49 -13.66 -8.07 11.43
C ASN A 49 -14.58 -6.94 10.93
N GLU A 50 -14.01 -5.77 10.61
CA GLU A 50 -14.78 -4.61 10.14
C GLU A 50 -15.13 -4.70 8.65
N ASN A 51 -14.15 -4.94 7.77
CA ASN A 51 -14.36 -5.14 6.34
C ASN A 51 -13.50 -6.30 5.82
N GLN A 52 -13.93 -6.91 4.71
CA GLN A 52 -13.17 -7.95 4.00
C GLN A 52 -12.66 -7.42 2.63
N PRO A 53 -11.60 -8.02 2.05
CA PRO A 53 -11.08 -7.60 0.74
C PRO A 53 -12.13 -7.58 -0.38
N GLU A 54 -13.12 -8.47 -0.34
CA GLU A 54 -14.25 -8.49 -1.28
C GLU A 54 -15.13 -7.23 -1.16
N ASP A 55 -15.31 -6.69 0.06
CA ASP A 55 -16.05 -5.45 0.28
C ASP A 55 -15.33 -4.28 -0.38
N HIS A 56 -14.00 -4.24 -0.30
CA HIS A 56 -13.19 -3.24 -1.00
C HIS A 56 -13.35 -3.32 -2.51
N VAL A 57 -13.31 -4.53 -3.10
CA VAL A 57 -13.51 -4.71 -4.55
C VAL A 57 -14.90 -4.24 -4.98
N ARG A 58 -15.93 -4.59 -4.20
CA ARG A 58 -17.31 -4.14 -4.45
C ARG A 58 -17.44 -2.63 -4.35
N TYR A 59 -16.82 -2.01 -3.34
CA TYR A 59 -16.75 -0.56 -3.17
C TYR A 59 -16.08 0.11 -4.38
N ALA A 60 -14.88 -0.35 -4.76
CA ALA A 60 -14.11 0.22 -5.87
C ALA A 60 -14.84 0.05 -7.21
N ARG A 61 -15.51 -1.10 -7.44
CA ARG A 61 -16.33 -1.32 -8.63
C ARG A 61 -17.47 -0.31 -8.72
N ASN A 62 -18.14 -0.02 -7.61
CA ASN A 62 -19.22 0.97 -7.57
C ASN A 62 -18.70 2.39 -7.81
N ASP A 63 -17.59 2.75 -7.18
CA ASP A 63 -16.96 4.08 -7.31
C ASP A 63 -16.50 4.36 -8.75
N LEU A 64 -15.92 3.34 -9.40
CA LEU A 64 -15.38 3.43 -10.75
C LEU A 64 -16.39 2.97 -11.83
N MET A 65 -17.69 3.07 -11.54
CA MET A 65 -18.79 2.85 -12.48
C MET A 65 -18.70 1.50 -13.24
N GLY A 66 -18.24 0.46 -12.55
CA GLY A 66 -18.14 -0.91 -13.07
C GLY A 66 -16.80 -1.27 -13.72
N LEU A 67 -15.88 -0.33 -13.89
CA LEU A 67 -14.63 -0.55 -14.63
C LEU A 67 -13.42 -0.65 -13.70
N VAL A 68 -13.16 -1.84 -13.17
CA VAL A 68 -12.01 -2.09 -12.29
C VAL A 68 -11.33 -3.42 -12.60
N ARG A 69 -10.04 -3.50 -12.28
CA ARG A 69 -9.30 -4.76 -12.23
C ARG A 69 -9.46 -5.37 -10.84
N GLU A 70 -10.52 -6.15 -10.69
CA GLU A 70 -10.94 -6.73 -9.41
C GLU A 70 -9.88 -7.64 -8.79
N ASP A 71 -9.15 -8.37 -9.63
CA ASP A 71 -8.03 -9.21 -9.22
C ASP A 71 -6.93 -8.39 -8.56
N LEU A 72 -6.60 -7.22 -9.09
CA LEU A 72 -5.62 -6.31 -8.51
C LEU A 72 -6.14 -5.61 -7.27
N GLY A 73 -7.42 -5.20 -7.26
CA GLY A 73 -8.05 -4.58 -6.11
C GLY A 73 -8.13 -5.53 -4.92
N PHE A 74 -8.48 -6.78 -5.16
CA PHE A 74 -8.50 -7.84 -4.15
C PHE A 74 -7.10 -8.12 -3.60
N ASP A 75 -6.11 -8.29 -4.49
CA ASP A 75 -4.74 -8.62 -4.10
C ASP A 75 -4.11 -7.53 -3.22
N MET A 76 -4.34 -6.25 -3.55
CA MET A 76 -3.88 -5.14 -2.73
C MET A 76 -4.62 -5.10 -1.37
N ALA A 77 -5.95 -5.27 -1.36
CA ALA A 77 -6.76 -5.17 -0.15
C ALA A 77 -6.43 -6.26 0.89
N ARG A 78 -6.07 -7.48 0.47
CA ARG A 78 -5.66 -8.55 1.40
C ARG A 78 -4.27 -8.33 2.03
N HIS A 79 -3.46 -7.41 1.50
CA HIS A 79 -2.11 -7.13 1.99
C HIS A 79 -1.98 -5.80 2.75
N VAL A 80 -2.86 -4.83 2.47
CA VAL A 80 -2.69 -3.44 2.93
C VAL A 80 -2.66 -3.30 4.45
N ASP A 81 -3.47 -4.06 5.20
CA ASP A 81 -3.53 -3.99 6.66
C ASP A 81 -2.19 -4.30 7.32
N SER A 82 -1.46 -5.32 6.83
CA SER A 82 -0.14 -5.65 7.37
C SER A 82 0.86 -4.52 7.16
N THR A 83 0.78 -3.79 6.05
CA THR A 83 1.62 -2.62 5.81
C THR A 83 1.29 -1.49 6.78
N VAL A 84 0.01 -1.28 7.08
CA VAL A 84 -0.44 -0.28 8.07
C VAL A 84 0.07 -0.61 9.47
N HIS A 85 0.04 -1.89 9.87
CA HIS A 85 0.59 -2.33 11.16
C HIS A 85 2.09 -2.08 11.27
N MET A 86 2.85 -2.30 10.20
CA MET A 86 4.29 -1.99 10.20
C MET A 86 4.56 -0.48 10.31
N PHE A 87 3.70 0.37 9.75
CA PHE A 87 3.82 1.82 9.90
C PHE A 87 3.55 2.29 11.34
N ASP A 88 2.70 1.60 12.10
CA ASP A 88 2.46 1.90 13.52
C ASP A 88 3.63 1.45 14.42
N GLU A 89 4.38 0.43 13.99
CA GLU A 89 5.55 -0.07 14.71
C GLU A 89 6.81 0.83 14.54
N TRP A 90 6.91 1.59 13.44
CA TRP A 90 8.10 2.38 13.06
C TRP A 90 8.07 3.83 13.54
#